data_AF-A0A352SK03-F1
#
_entry.id   AF-A0A352SK03-F1
#
_cell.length_a   1.000
_cell.length_b   1.000
_cell.length_c   1.000
_cell.angle_alpha   90.00
_cell.angle_beta   90.00
_cell.angle_gamma   90.00
#
_symmetry.space_group_name_H-M   'P 1'
#
loop_
_entity.id
_entity.type
_entity.pdbx_description
1 polymer ?
#
loop_
_entity_poly.entity_id
_entity_poly.type
_entity_poly.pdbx_seq_one_letter_code
_entity_poly.pdbx_strand_id
1 'polypeptide(L)' 'MIVQHNITSMNANRQLGIVGNNLAKSTEKLSSGYRINRAADDAAGLAISEKMRAQVRGLNRASDNAQDG' A
#
# COMPACT_ATOMS: atom_id res chain seq x y z
N MET A 1 6.44 -22.57 38.48
CA MET A 1 7.11 -22.05 37.27
C MET A 1 7.07 -23.16 36.24
N ILE A 2 6.27 -23.02 35.17
CA ILE A 2 6.08 -24.11 34.21
C ILE A 2 7.18 -24.00 33.14
N VAL A 3 8.06 -25.00 33.07
CA VAL A 3 9.22 -25.04 32.17
C VAL A 3 8.83 -25.42 30.72
N GLN A 4 7.63 -26.00 30.52
CA GLN A 4 7.20 -26.48 29.19
C GLN A 4 6.82 -25.38 28.19
N HIS A 5 6.44 -24.19 28.64
CA HIS A 5 6.01 -23.12 27.75
C HIS A 5 6.54 -21.77 28.21
N ASN A 6 7.37 -21.18 27.35
CA ASN A 6 7.94 -19.87 27.57
C ASN A 6 7.04 -18.81 26.91
N ILE A 7 6.04 -18.37 27.67
CA ILE A 7 5.02 -17.41 27.20
C ILE A 7 5.66 -16.07 26.79
N THR A 8 6.72 -15.63 27.46
CA THR A 8 7.42 -14.39 27.12
C THR A 8 8.16 -14.51 25.79
N SER A 9 8.85 -15.63 25.55
CA SER A 9 9.45 -15.92 24.23
C SER A 9 8.41 -16.06 23.12
N MET A 10 7.26 -16.70 23.39
CA MET A 10 6.17 -16.79 22.42
C MET A 10 5.58 -15.41 22.07
N ASN A 11 5.41 -14.53 23.06
CA ASN A 11 4.95 -13.17 22.84
C ASN A 11 5.97 -12.36 22.03
N ALA A 12 7.26 -12.44 22.39
CA ALA A 12 8.34 -11.81 21.64
C ALA A 12 8.39 -12.27 20.18
N ASN A 13 8.23 -13.57 19.92
CA ASN A 13 8.19 -14.10 18.56
C ASN A 13 6.97 -13.59 17.77
N ARG A 14 5.80 -13.51 18.40
CA ARG A 14 4.60 -12.92 17.79
C ARG A 14 4.84 -11.44 17.45
N GLN A 15 5.41 -10.67 18.36
CA GLN A 15 5.73 -9.27 18.15
C GLN A 15 6.76 -9.09 17.03
N LEU A 16 7.78 -9.95 16.97
CA LEU A 16 8.77 -9.98 15.89
C LEU A 16 8.10 -10.20 14.53
N GLY A 17 7.17 -11.16 14.44
CA GLY A 17 6.40 -11.40 13.21
C GLY A 17 5.57 -10.19 12.78
N ILE A 18 4.93 -9.48 13.72
CA ILE A 18 4.17 -8.26 13.43
C ILE A 18 5.11 -7.15 12.92
N VAL A 19 6.24 -6.94 13.60
CA VAL A 19 7.22 -5.91 13.21
C VAL A 19 7.83 -6.22 11.84
N GLY A 20 8.17 -7.48 11.57
CA GLY A 20 8.68 -7.91 10.26
C GLY A 20 7.69 -7.64 9.12
N ASN A 21 6.41 -7.92 9.34
CA ASN A 21 5.36 -7.62 8.35
C ASN A 21 5.19 -6.11 8.12
N ASN A 22 5.25 -5.30 9.17
CA ASN A 22 5.15 -3.84 9.07
C ASN A 22 6.37 -3.24 8.35
N LEU A 23 7.56 -3.76 8.62
CA LEU A 23 8.79 -3.38 7.90
C LEU A 23 8.65 -3.70 6.41
N ALA A 24 8.22 -4.91 6.06
CA ALA A 24 8.03 -5.33 4.67
C ALA A 24 7.05 -4.40 3.92
N LYS A 25 5.92 -4.04 4.53
CA LYS A 25 4.96 -3.08 3.95
C LYS A 25 5.57 -1.68 3.78
N SER A 26 6.38 -1.23 4.74
CA SER A 26 7.03 0.07 4.67
C SER A 26 8.09 0.11 3.56
N THR A 27 8.88 -0.97 3.43
CA THR A 27 9.85 -1.11 2.34
C THR A 27 9.19 -1.18 0.97
N GLU A 28 8.01 -1.81 0.86
CA GLU A 28 7.24 -1.84 -0.38
C GLU A 28 6.78 -0.44 -0.81
N LYS A 29 6.27 0.37 0.13
CA LYS A 29 5.85 1.77 -0.13
C LYS A 29 7.04 2.66 -0.48
N LEU A 30 8.18 2.46 0.17
CA LEU A 30 9.40 3.19 -0.16
C LEU A 30 9.91 2.83 -1.56
N SER A 31 9.91 1.54 -1.91
CA SER A 31 10.39 1.08 -3.21
C SER A 31 9.48 1.48 -4.37
N SER A 32 8.16 1.53 -4.16
CA SER A 32 7.23 1.94 -5.21
C SER A 32 7.10 3.45 -5.35
N GLY A 33 7.44 4.20 -4.30
CA GLY A 33 7.19 5.64 -4.19
C GLY A 33 5.69 6.00 -4.04
N TYR A 34 4.81 5.00 -4.00
CA TYR A 34 3.37 5.20 -3.84
C TYR A 34 2.93 4.88 -2.42
N ARG A 35 2.07 5.76 -1.87
CA ARG A 35 1.47 5.59 -0.54
C ARG A 35 0.51 4.39 -0.49
N ILE A 36 -0.19 4.13 -1.60
CA ILE A 36 -1.20 3.08 -1.74
C ILE A 36 -0.73 2.16 -2.87
N ASN A 37 -0.27 0.95 -2.52
CA ASN A 37 0.18 -0.05 -3.49
C ASN A 37 -0.88 -1.12 -3.77
N ARG A 38 -1.75 -1.39 -2.80
CA ARG A 38 -2.78 -2.42 -2.89
C ARG A 38 -4.12 -1.88 -2.42
N ALA A 39 -5.22 -2.44 -2.92
CA ALA A 39 -6.57 -2.12 -2.43
C ALA A 39 -6.73 -2.41 -0.92
N ALA A 40 -5.94 -3.33 -0.37
CA ALA A 40 -5.90 -3.63 1.06
C ALA A 40 -5.27 -2.52 1.92
N ASP A 41 -4.47 -1.62 1.34
CA ASP A 41 -3.94 -0.45 2.07
C ASP A 41 -5.01 0.62 2.25
N ASP A 42 -5.74 0.93 1.17
CA ASP A 42 -6.79 1.95 1.13
C ASP A 42 -7.63 1.76 -0.15
N ALA A 43 -8.73 1.01 -0.05
CA ALA A 43 -9.58 0.70 -1.21
C ALA A 43 -10.24 1.96 -1.80
N ALA A 44 -10.69 2.88 -0.94
CA ALA A 44 -11.32 4.12 -1.38
C ALA A 44 -10.30 5.06 -2.02
N GLY A 45 -9.12 5.22 -1.39
CA GLY A 45 -8.02 6.02 -1.92
C GLY A 45 -7.50 5.48 -3.24
N LEU A 46 -7.42 4.15 -3.40
CA LEU A 46 -7.05 3.53 -4.68
C LEU A 46 -8.09 3.85 -5.76
N ALA A 47 -9.38 3.63 -5.50
CA ALA A 47 -10.44 3.89 -6.46
C ALA A 47 -10.50 5.37 -6.89
N ILE A 48 -10.30 6.30 -5.95
CA ILE A 48 -10.21 7.73 -6.27
C ILE A 48 -8.98 8.00 -7.14
N SER A 49 -7.83 7.43 -6.80
CA SER A 49 -6.59 7.63 -7.58
C SER A 49 -6.72 7.11 -9.02
N GLU A 50 -7.42 5.99 -9.22
CA GLU A 50 -7.68 5.45 -10.55
C GLU A 50 -8.68 6.30 -11.33
N LYS A 51 -9.74 6.79 -10.67
CA LYS A 51 -10.69 7.75 -11.27
C LYS A 51 -9.98 9.02 -11.73
N MET A 52 -9.12 9.60 -10.88
CA MET A 52 -8.33 10.78 -11.23
C MET A 52 -7.38 10.49 -12.39
N ARG A 53 -6.70 9.34 -12.39
CA ARG A 53 -5.80 8.94 -13.48
C ARG A 53 -6.56 8.78 -14.80
N ALA A 54 -7.78 8.26 -14.76
CA ALA A 54 -8.66 8.17 -15.93
C ALA A 54 -9.09 9.55 -16.43
N GLN A 55 -9.46 10.47 -15.52
CA GLN A 55 -9.79 11.85 -15.88
C GLN A 55 -8.62 12.58 -16.53
N VAL A 56 -7.41 12.49 -15.97
CA VAL A 56 -6.22 13.12 -16.55
C VAL A 56 -5.95 12.60 -17.96
N ARG A 57 -6.02 11.28 -18.19
CA ARG A 57 -5.87 10.72 -19.55
C ARG A 57 -6.94 11.23 -20.51
N GLY A 58 -8.19 11.32 -20.05
CA GLY A 58 -9.30 11.85 -20.84
C GLY A 58 -9.09 13.33 -21.21
N LEU A 59 -8.66 14.15 -20.24
CA LEU A 59 -8.37 15.57 -20.46
C LEU A 59 -7.19 15.78 -21.41
N ASN A 60 -6.11 15.00 -21.27
CA ASN A 60 -4.98 15.06 -22.19
C ASN A 60 -5.43 14.76 -23.62
N ARG A 61 -6.23 13.71 -23.82
CA ARG A 61 -6.73 13.38 -25.16
C ARG A 61 -7.68 14.44 -25.70
N ALA A 62 -8.52 15.03 -24.85
CA ALA A 62 -9.40 16.12 -25.24
C ALA A 62 -8.58 17.36 -25.67
N SER A 63 -7.48 17.66 -24.98
CA SER A 63 -6.55 18.73 -25.35
C SER A 63 -5.88 18.47 -26.70
N ASP A 64 -5.38 17.25 -26.93
CA ASP A 64 -4.75 16.87 -28.21
C ASP A 64 -5.77 17.02 -29.35
N ASN A 65 -6.97 16.46 -29.18
CA ASN A 65 -8.04 16.57 -30.17
C ASN A 65 -8.47 18.03 -30.44
N ALA A 66 -8.36 18.92 -29.45
CA ALA A 66 -8.66 20.34 -29.61
C ALA A 66 -7.54 21.15 -30.28
N GLN A 67 -6.31 20.63 -30.29
CA GLN A 67 -5.19 21.21 -31.05
C GLN A 67 -5.14 20.69 -32.49
N ASP A 68 -5.58 19.45 -32.72
CA ASP A 68 -5.64 18.82 -34.03
C ASP A 68 -6.84 19.30 -34.89
N GLY A 69 -7.89 19.84 -34.25
CA GLY A 69 -9.12 20.34 -34.89
C GLY A 69 -9.09 21.83 -35.20
#